data_AF-A0A7S3WIQ0-F1
#
_entry.id   AF-A0A7S3WIQ0-F1
#
_cell.length_a   1.000
_cell.length_b   1.000
_cell.length_c   1.000
_cell.angle_alpha   90.00
_cell.angle_beta   90.00
_cell.angle_gamma   90.00
#
_symmetry.space_group_name_H-M   'P 1'
#
loop_
_entity.id
_entity.type
_entity.pdbx_description
1 polymer ?
#
loop_
_entity_poly.entity_id
_entity_poly.type
_entity_poly.pdbx_seq_one_letter_code
_entity_poly.pdbx_strand_id
1 'polypeptide(L)'
;GEAAGGPQGPPGANQLFNIYAERDDEQIKPDSWYPNWLFDLEKPPKNYGELAMMFVHGVGIEEAKLSDYQRFLKQHRKLVIKINNLRLKKSKRRPGLKIS
;
A
#
# COMPACT_ATOMS: atom_id res chain seq x y z
N GLY A 1 22.69 29.33 -20.22
CA GLY A 1 22.89 29.21 -18.77
C GLY A 1 23.46 27.85 -18.51
N GLU A 2 24.74 27.80 -18.13
CA GLU A 2 25.47 26.57 -17.82
C GLU A 2 24.85 25.82 -16.65
N ALA A 3 24.62 24.51 -16.81
CA ALA A 3 24.26 23.62 -15.71
C ALA A 3 25.55 23.12 -15.04
N ALA A 4 25.61 23.33 -13.72
CA ALA A 4 26.75 23.07 -12.87
C ALA A 4 27.18 21.60 -12.85
N GLY A 5 28.48 21.37 -12.96
CA GLY A 5 29.12 20.07 -12.74
C GLY A 5 29.09 19.69 -11.27
N GLY A 6 28.33 18.64 -10.94
CA GLY A 6 28.45 17.91 -9.67
C GLY A 6 29.66 16.96 -9.69
N PRO A 7 30.15 16.52 -8.51
CA PRO A 7 31.34 15.68 -8.41
C PRO A 7 31.14 14.38 -9.21
N GLN A 8 32.06 14.11 -10.14
CA GLN A 8 32.04 12.92 -10.98
C GLN A 8 32.39 11.70 -10.11
N GLY A 9 31.37 11.10 -9.48
CA GLY A 9 31.51 9.81 -8.80
C GLY A 9 31.86 8.68 -9.79
N PRO A 10 32.08 7.44 -9.32
CA PRO A 10 32.36 6.30 -10.19
C PRO A 10 31.28 6.14 -11.28
N PRO A 11 31.59 5.48 -12.41
CA PRO A 11 30.63 5.28 -13.51
C PRO A 11 29.27 4.79 -13.00
N GLY A 12 28.20 5.52 -13.33
CA GLY A 12 26.85 5.25 -12.82
C GLY A 12 26.43 6.04 -11.56
N ALA A 13 27.31 6.82 -10.94
CA ALA A 13 26.99 7.58 -9.71
C ALA A 13 25.89 8.65 -9.87
N ASN A 14 25.60 9.07 -11.10
CA ASN A 14 24.54 10.03 -11.42
C ASN A 14 23.26 9.37 -11.97
N GLN A 15 23.18 8.03 -11.98
CA GLN A 15 21.97 7.31 -12.41
C GLN A 15 20.98 7.20 -11.24
N LEU A 16 19.71 7.47 -11.49
CA LEU A 16 18.65 7.46 -10.48
C LEU A 16 17.93 6.11 -10.41
N PHE A 17 17.72 5.45 -11.56
CA PHE A 17 16.98 4.18 -11.64
C PHE A 17 17.85 3.02 -12.10
N ASN A 18 18.75 3.27 -13.04
CA ASN A 18 19.61 2.24 -13.58
C ASN A 18 20.72 1.84 -12.59
N ILE A 19 20.90 0.53 -12.43
CA ILE A 19 21.90 -0.09 -11.55
C ILE A 19 23.15 -0.55 -12.31
N TYR A 20 23.14 -0.45 -13.65
CA TYR A 20 24.23 -0.88 -14.52
C TYR A 20 25.01 0.33 -15.04
N ALA A 21 26.28 0.43 -14.63
CA ALA A 21 27.17 1.54 -14.97
C ALA A 21 27.37 1.77 -16.49
N GLU A 22 27.18 0.74 -17.30
CA GLU A 22 27.41 0.76 -18.76
C GLU A 22 26.17 1.16 -19.57
N ARG A 23 25.01 1.32 -18.92
CA ARG A 23 23.77 1.72 -19.59
C ARG A 23 23.38 3.13 -19.15
N ASP A 24 22.76 3.87 -20.06
CA ASP A 24 22.15 5.15 -19.70
C ASP A 24 20.93 4.93 -18.81
N ASP A 25 20.57 5.95 -18.03
CA ASP A 25 19.38 5.90 -17.19
C ASP A 25 18.10 6.00 -18.05
N GLU A 26 17.01 5.37 -17.61
CA GLU A 26 15.76 5.39 -18.39
C GLU A 26 15.15 6.80 -18.35
N GLN A 27 14.81 7.33 -19.53
CA GLN A 27 14.16 8.63 -19.64
C GLN A 27 12.66 8.52 -19.38
N ILE A 28 12.12 9.50 -18.65
CA ILE A 28 10.67 9.61 -18.44
C ILE A 28 10.01 9.94 -19.79
N LYS A 29 9.02 9.15 -20.16
CA LYS A 29 8.27 9.26 -21.42
C LYS A 29 6.98 10.06 -21.18
N PRO A 30 6.31 10.54 -22.24
CA PRO A 30 4.99 11.16 -22.10
C PRO A 30 3.94 10.16 -21.57
N ASP A 31 2.91 10.67 -20.92
CA ASP A 31 1.85 9.89 -20.27
C ASP A 31 1.20 8.84 -21.18
N SER A 32 1.06 9.15 -22.48
CA SER A 32 0.49 8.26 -23.49
C SER A 32 1.29 6.97 -23.71
N TRP A 33 2.56 6.94 -23.30
CA TRP A 33 3.41 5.76 -23.40
C TRP A 33 3.14 4.77 -22.26
N TYR A 34 2.62 5.23 -21.13
CA TYR A 34 2.38 4.40 -19.96
C TYR A 34 0.99 3.77 -19.97
N PRO A 35 0.84 2.56 -19.40
CA PRO A 35 -0.46 1.91 -19.31
C PRO A 35 -1.38 2.63 -18.33
N ASN A 36 -2.68 2.64 -18.64
CA ASN A 36 -3.70 3.35 -17.84
C ASN A 36 -3.73 2.94 -16.36
N TRP A 37 -3.42 1.69 -16.03
CA TRP A 37 -3.41 1.21 -14.63
C TRP A 37 -2.39 1.93 -13.76
N LEU A 38 -1.34 2.53 -14.34
CA LEU A 38 -0.32 3.28 -13.61
C LEU A 38 -0.95 4.49 -12.91
N PHE A 39 -1.82 5.22 -13.61
CA PHE A 39 -2.50 6.40 -13.09
C PHE A 39 -3.60 6.04 -12.07
N ASP A 40 -4.11 4.82 -12.11
CA ASP A 40 -5.05 4.33 -11.09
C ASP A 40 -4.38 4.06 -9.75
N LEU A 41 -3.04 3.94 -9.69
CA LEU A 41 -2.30 3.76 -8.44
C LEU A 41 -2.20 5.04 -7.60
N GLU A 42 -2.38 6.22 -8.22
CA GLU A 42 -2.42 7.50 -7.50
C GLU A 42 -3.66 7.59 -6.60
N LYS A 43 -4.76 6.94 -7.02
CA LYS A 43 -6.03 6.98 -6.30
C LYS A 43 -5.90 6.21 -4.97
N PRO A 44 -6.27 6.82 -3.83
CA PRO A 44 -6.20 6.13 -2.56
C PRO A 44 -7.14 4.92 -2.56
N PRO A 45 -6.67 3.73 -2.15
CA PRO A 45 -7.51 2.55 -2.16
C PRO A 45 -8.51 2.60 -0.99
N LYS A 46 -9.76 2.15 -1.22
CA LYS A 46 -10.91 2.23 -0.27
C LYS A 46 -10.57 1.96 1.20
N ASN A 47 -11.01 2.73 2.16
CA ASN A 47 -10.71 2.44 3.57
C ASN A 47 -11.50 1.21 4.09
N TYR A 48 -11.16 0.70 5.27
CA TYR A 48 -11.84 -0.46 5.85
C TYR A 48 -13.34 -0.22 6.06
N GLY A 49 -13.74 1.00 6.42
CA GLY A 49 -15.14 1.37 6.63
C GLY A 49 -15.93 1.27 5.33
N GLU A 50 -15.43 1.84 4.24
CA GLU A 50 -16.02 1.72 2.90
C GLU A 50 -16.15 0.26 2.46
N LEU A 51 -15.09 -0.52 2.66
CA LEU A 51 -15.11 -1.95 2.34
C LEU A 51 -16.09 -2.74 3.22
N ALA A 52 -16.23 -2.37 4.50
CA ALA A 52 -17.21 -2.99 5.38
C ALA A 52 -18.65 -2.62 4.98
N MET A 53 -18.91 -1.37 4.61
CA MET A 53 -20.21 -0.98 4.05
C MET A 53 -20.55 -1.78 2.79
N MET A 54 -19.55 -2.00 1.93
CA MET A 54 -19.71 -2.78 0.71
C MET A 54 -19.99 -4.27 0.98
N PHE A 55 -19.14 -4.94 1.75
CA PHE A 55 -19.21 -6.41 1.90
C PHE A 55 -20.04 -6.91 3.08
N VAL A 56 -20.29 -6.08 4.10
CA VAL A 56 -21.12 -6.44 5.27
C VAL A 56 -22.53 -5.91 5.09
N HIS A 57 -22.67 -4.67 4.63
CA HIS A 57 -23.97 -3.99 4.51
C HIS A 57 -24.51 -3.96 3.07
N GLY A 58 -23.75 -4.44 2.09
CA GLY A 58 -24.20 -4.56 0.69
C GLY A 58 -24.22 -3.23 -0.09
N VAL A 59 -23.66 -2.15 0.45
CA VAL A 59 -23.72 -0.82 -0.20
C VAL A 59 -22.79 -0.78 -1.41
N GLY A 60 -23.36 -0.60 -2.60
CA GLY A 60 -22.58 -0.53 -3.85
C GLY A 60 -21.91 -1.86 -4.24
N ILE A 61 -22.48 -2.99 -3.82
CA ILE A 61 -21.91 -4.32 -4.06
C ILE A 61 -21.83 -4.69 -5.55
N GLU A 62 -22.67 -4.08 -6.38
CA GLU A 62 -22.70 -4.28 -7.84
C GLU A 62 -21.40 -3.81 -8.52
N GLU A 63 -20.72 -2.82 -7.94
CA GLU A 63 -19.45 -2.28 -8.44
C GLU A 63 -18.22 -2.96 -7.79
N ALA A 64 -18.44 -3.95 -6.92
CA ALA A 64 -17.37 -4.56 -6.16
C ALA A 64 -16.40 -5.32 -7.05
N LYS A 65 -15.11 -4.98 -6.95
CA LYS A 65 -14.03 -5.70 -7.66
C LYS A 65 -13.45 -6.79 -6.76
N LEU A 66 -12.86 -7.83 -7.38
CA LEU A 66 -12.16 -8.88 -6.65
C LEU A 66 -11.01 -8.30 -5.78
N SER A 67 -10.33 -7.27 -6.27
CA SER A 67 -9.28 -6.55 -5.53
C SER A 67 -9.80 -5.90 -4.25
N ASP A 68 -11.03 -5.35 -4.27
CA ASP A 68 -11.68 -4.78 -3.09
C ASP A 68 -11.96 -5.86 -2.04
N TYR A 69 -12.45 -7.02 -2.48
CA TYR A 69 -12.75 -8.14 -1.59
C TYR A 69 -11.48 -8.71 -0.94
N GLN A 70 -10.43 -8.94 -1.72
CA GLN A 70 -9.14 -9.41 -1.20
C GLN A 70 -8.57 -8.42 -0.17
N ARG A 71 -8.69 -7.12 -0.43
CA ARG A 71 -8.24 -6.08 0.49
C ARG A 71 -9.09 -6.02 1.76
N PHE A 72 -10.41 -6.15 1.63
CA PHE A 72 -11.32 -6.26 2.78
C PHE A 72 -10.90 -7.43 3.69
N LEU A 73 -10.71 -8.63 3.13
CA LEU A 73 -10.30 -9.81 3.91
C LEU A 73 -8.97 -9.58 4.64
N LYS A 74 -7.99 -8.97 3.98
CA LYS A 74 -6.68 -8.65 4.59
C LYS A 74 -6.84 -7.67 5.76
N GLN A 75 -7.61 -6.61 5.57
CA GLN A 75 -7.84 -5.59 6.60
C GLN A 75 -8.69 -6.13 7.76
N HIS A 76 -9.76 -6.86 7.46
CA HIS A 76 -10.64 -7.49 8.44
C HIS A 76 -9.88 -8.48 9.32
N ARG A 77 -9.07 -9.36 8.70
CA ARG A 77 -8.24 -10.31 9.44
C ARG A 77 -7.25 -9.59 10.37
N LYS A 78 -6.59 -8.53 9.86
CA LYS A 78 -5.67 -7.70 10.67
C LYS A 78 -6.40 -7.05 11.85
N LEU A 79 -7.62 -6.56 11.66
CA LEU A 79 -8.45 -5.96 12.71
C LEU A 79 -8.79 -6.99 13.80
N VAL A 80 -9.28 -8.17 13.41
CA VAL A 80 -9.65 -9.25 14.34
C VAL A 80 -8.44 -9.67 15.18
N ILE A 81 -7.27 -9.85 14.55
CA ILE A 81 -6.03 -10.18 15.27
C ILE A 81 -5.67 -9.08 16.28
N LYS A 82 -5.75 -7.79 15.88
CA LYS A 82 -5.49 -6.66 16.79
C LYS A 82 -6.44 -6.66 17.99
N ILE A 83 -7.74 -6.88 17.74
CA ILE A 83 -8.76 -6.95 18.81
C ILE A 83 -8.46 -8.11 19.76
N ASN A 84 -8.12 -9.28 19.24
CA ASN A 84 -7.78 -10.45 20.06
C ASN A 84 -6.53 -10.18 20.91
N ASN A 85 -5.49 -9.58 20.34
CA ASN A 85 -4.28 -9.20 21.09
C ASN A 85 -4.59 -8.18 22.20
N LEU A 86 -5.48 -7.21 21.94
CA LEU A 86 -5.94 -6.26 22.96
C LEU A 86 -6.75 -6.94 24.07
N ARG A 87 -7.64 -7.88 23.73
CA ARG A 87 -8.41 -8.67 24.70
C ARG A 87 -7.48 -9.50 25.59
N LEU A 88 -6.51 -10.19 25.01
CA LEU A 88 -5.49 -10.96 25.74
C LEU A 88 -4.65 -10.06 26.66
N LYS A 89 -4.22 -8.89 26.17
CA LYS A 89 -3.48 -7.91 26.99
C LYS A 89 -4.32 -7.39 28.17
N LYS A 90 -5.61 -7.13 27.97
CA LYS A 90 -6.53 -6.73 29.04
C LYS A 90 -6.77 -7.85 30.06
N SER A 91 -6.94 -9.09 29.60
CA SER A 91 -7.12 -10.26 30.46
C SER A 91 -5.90 -10.49 31.35
N LYS A 92 -4.68 -10.46 30.79
CA LYS A 92 -3.42 -10.60 31.54
C LYS A 92 -3.18 -9.49 32.57
N ARG A 93 -3.81 -8.31 32.40
CA ARG A 93 -3.73 -7.17 33.34
C ARG A 93 -4.71 -7.26 34.50
N ARG A 94 -5.60 -8.26 34.53
CA ARG A 94 -6.49 -8.54 35.68
C ARG A 94 -6.01 -9.78 36.42
N PRO A 95 -4.96 -9.69 37.27
CA PRO A 95 -4.64 -10.79 38.17
C PRO A 95 -5.80 -10.95 39.16
N GLY A 96 -6.59 -12.04 39.02
CA GLY A 96 -7.56 -12.44 40.05
C GLY A 96 -9.03 -12.58 39.63
N LEU A 97 -9.45 -12.28 38.39
CA LEU A 97 -10.84 -12.55 37.99
C LEU A 97 -10.98 -14.01 37.52
N LYS A 98 -11.27 -14.92 38.46
CA LYS A 98 -11.79 -16.25 38.14
C LYS A 98 -13.20 -16.07 37.57
N ILE A 99 -13.39 -16.42 36.30
CA ILE A 99 -14.73 -16.58 35.73
C ILE A 99 -15.20 -17.93 36.26
N SER A 100 -16.09 -17.92 37.26
CA SER A 100 -16.85 -19.10 37.68
C SER A 100 -18.05 -19.30 36.77
#